data_AF-A0A957U8N9-F1
#
_entry.id   AF-A0A957U8N9-F1
#
_cell.length_a   1.000
_cell.length_b   1.000
_cell.length_c   1.000
_cell.angle_alpha   90.00
_cell.angle_beta   90.00
_cell.angle_gamma   90.00
#
_symmetry.space_group_name_H-M   'P 1'
#
loop_
_entity.id
_entity.type
_entity.pdbx_description
1 polymer ?
#
loop_
_entity_poly.entity_id
_entity_poly.type
_entity_poly.pdbx_seq_one_letter_code
_entity_poly.pdbx_strand_id
1 'polypeptide(L)'
;MAGELSGLWKQAELGCPTGGAYIAWSSWTPYERGMMMWRSDTNHAYGFFNSGWWQEVQDVWDGQSPTPSRGAPPPGLLEPIRGTGYIWGTNDTFFNELGWARAEQKGFCALVQSFERGFLLRSSTVASCKDGLFNHAQGGNFPLDTLVAVQGGGWRAQLR
;
A
#
# COMPACT_ATOMS: atom_id res chain seq x y z
N MET A 1 20.40 6.23 3.67
CA MET A 1 19.19 5.66 4.28
C MET A 1 18.74 6.54 5.44
N ALA A 2 17.43 6.76 5.62
CA ALA A 2 16.90 7.47 6.79
C ALA A 2 17.02 6.62 8.06
N GLY A 3 17.40 7.23 9.18
CA GLY A 3 17.55 6.53 10.47
C GLY A 3 16.27 5.82 10.93
N GLU A 4 15.09 6.32 10.53
CA GLU A 4 13.79 5.74 10.86
C GLU A 4 13.50 4.39 10.19
N LEU A 5 14.27 4.02 9.15
CA LEU A 5 14.11 2.79 8.37
C LEU A 5 15.27 1.80 8.58
N SER A 6 16.35 2.21 9.24
CA SER A 6 17.58 1.40 9.35
C SER A 6 17.36 0.07 10.06
N GLY A 7 16.53 0.04 11.10
CA GLY A 7 16.19 -1.20 11.83
C GLY A 7 15.42 -2.24 11.02
N LEU A 8 14.83 -1.85 9.88
CA LEU A 8 14.08 -2.75 8.99
C LEU A 8 14.93 -3.33 7.87
N TRP A 9 16.08 -2.70 7.58
CA TRP A 9 16.92 -3.06 6.44
C TRP A 9 17.73 -4.33 6.69
N LYS A 10 17.64 -5.24 5.74
CA LYS A 10 18.51 -6.41 5.65
C LYS A 10 19.10 -6.46 4.25
N GLN A 11 20.41 -6.24 4.15
CA GLN A 11 21.11 -6.18 2.85
C GLN A 11 21.00 -7.50 2.06
N ALA A 12 21.01 -8.64 2.74
CA ALA A 12 20.82 -9.94 2.09
C ALA A 12 19.47 -10.05 1.37
N GLU A 13 18.40 -9.48 1.94
CA GLU A 13 17.06 -9.48 1.33
C GLU A 13 16.95 -8.39 0.24
N LEU A 14 17.17 -7.14 0.62
CA LEU A 14 16.83 -5.96 -0.20
C LEU A 14 17.96 -5.47 -1.11
N GLY A 15 19.21 -5.82 -0.83
CA GLY A 15 20.38 -5.24 -1.49
C GLY A 15 20.73 -3.84 -0.98
N CYS A 16 21.46 -3.09 -1.80
CA CYS A 16 21.87 -1.71 -1.51
C CYS A 16 20.74 -0.71 -1.78
N PRO A 17 20.67 0.41 -1.02
CA PRO A 17 19.76 1.51 -1.35
C PRO A 17 20.07 2.08 -2.74
N THR A 18 19.05 2.31 -3.56
CA THR A 18 19.22 2.87 -4.92
C THR A 18 19.11 4.39 -4.96
N GLY A 19 18.87 5.03 -3.82
CA GLY A 19 18.78 6.48 -3.68
C GLY A 19 18.58 6.91 -2.23
N GLY A 20 18.31 8.20 -2.00
CA GLY A 20 17.88 8.71 -0.70
C GLY A 20 16.45 8.29 -0.37
N ALA A 21 16.10 8.29 0.92
CA ALA A 21 14.70 8.14 1.32
C ALA A 21 13.93 9.44 1.02
N TYR A 22 12.67 9.33 0.66
CA TYR A 22 11.81 10.45 0.30
C TYR A 22 10.37 10.23 0.76
N ILE A 23 9.60 11.31 0.87
CA ILE A 23 8.18 11.22 1.22
C ILE A 23 7.36 11.16 -0.06
N ALA A 24 6.47 10.17 -0.15
CA ALA A 24 5.50 10.01 -1.23
C ALA A 24 4.08 9.97 -0.68
N TRP A 25 3.13 10.50 -1.44
CA TRP A 25 1.72 10.30 -1.15
C TRP A 25 1.32 8.88 -1.52
N SER A 26 0.59 8.24 -0.63
CA SER A 26 0.17 6.84 -0.79
C SER A 26 -1.26 6.65 -0.32
N SER A 27 -1.88 5.55 -0.73
CA SER A 27 -3.13 5.08 -0.15
C SER A 27 -2.93 3.69 0.47
N TRP A 28 -3.80 3.37 1.43
CA TRP A 28 -3.82 2.08 2.10
C TRP A 28 -5.28 1.65 2.34
N THR A 29 -5.57 0.39 2.05
CA THR A 29 -6.88 -0.22 2.26
C THR A 29 -6.67 -1.63 2.84
N PRO A 30 -7.22 -1.95 4.03
CA PRO A 30 -7.18 -3.30 4.56
C PRO A 30 -8.27 -4.17 3.94
N TYR A 31 -7.95 -5.43 3.66
CA TYR A 31 -8.86 -6.43 3.11
C TYR A 31 -8.99 -7.64 4.03
N GLU A 32 -9.89 -8.57 3.69
CA GLU A 32 -10.08 -9.79 4.45
C GLU A 32 -8.79 -10.59 4.63
N ARG A 33 -8.01 -10.69 3.56
CA ARG A 33 -6.84 -11.57 3.44
C ARG A 33 -5.58 -10.84 2.95
N GLY A 34 -5.46 -9.56 3.30
CA GLY A 34 -4.27 -8.77 2.96
C GLY A 34 -4.54 -7.27 3.03
N MET A 35 -3.75 -6.52 2.27
CA MET A 35 -3.96 -5.09 2.07
C MET A 35 -3.61 -4.68 0.65
N MET A 36 -4.23 -3.60 0.16
CA MET A 36 -3.73 -2.90 -1.02
C MET A 36 -3.14 -1.56 -0.63
N MET A 37 -2.14 -1.14 -1.40
CA MET A 37 -1.59 0.19 -1.37
C MET A 37 -1.49 0.76 -2.78
N TRP A 38 -1.44 2.07 -2.88
CA TRP A 38 -1.04 2.75 -4.11
C TRP A 38 -0.04 3.85 -3.77
N ARG A 39 0.88 4.13 -4.69
CA ARG A 39 1.94 5.11 -4.52
C ARG A 39 1.92 6.14 -5.65
N SER A 40 1.91 7.42 -5.29
CA SER A 40 1.80 8.50 -6.28
C SER A 40 3.06 8.70 -7.12
N ASP A 41 4.22 8.34 -6.59
CA ASP A 41 5.52 8.56 -7.22
C ASP A 41 5.81 7.54 -8.32
N THR A 42 5.31 6.31 -8.18
CA THR A 42 5.44 5.25 -9.20
C THR A 42 4.16 5.08 -10.01
N ASN A 43 3.02 5.57 -9.51
CA ASN A 43 1.69 5.30 -10.04
C ASN A 43 1.37 3.79 -10.09
N HIS A 44 1.94 3.00 -9.18
CA HIS A 44 1.63 1.57 -9.05
C HIS A 44 0.73 1.33 -7.85
N ALA A 45 -0.17 0.35 -8.02
CA ALA A 45 -0.87 -0.29 -6.92
C ALA A 45 -0.17 -1.59 -6.54
N TYR A 46 -0.24 -1.94 -5.27
CA TYR A 46 0.41 -3.08 -4.66
C TYR A 46 -0.64 -3.92 -3.94
N GLY A 47 -0.65 -5.22 -4.20
CA GLY A 47 -1.42 -6.20 -3.43
C GLY A 47 -0.48 -7.00 -2.54
N PHE A 48 -0.70 -6.92 -1.22
CA PHE A 48 0.06 -7.63 -0.20
C PHE A 48 -0.83 -8.70 0.41
N PHE A 49 -0.61 -9.97 0.05
CA PHE A 49 -1.53 -11.07 0.35
C PHE A 49 -1.07 -11.86 1.58
N ASN A 50 -2.02 -12.32 2.40
CA ASN A 50 -1.72 -13.12 3.60
C ASN A 50 -1.09 -14.48 3.28
N SER A 51 -1.15 -14.93 2.02
CA SER A 51 -0.40 -16.06 1.48
C SER A 51 1.12 -15.83 1.43
N GLY A 52 1.58 -14.60 1.69
CA GLY A 52 2.98 -14.24 1.93
C GLY A 52 3.69 -13.63 0.73
N TRP A 53 3.09 -13.68 -0.46
CA TRP A 53 3.60 -13.02 -1.65
C TRP A 53 2.88 -11.68 -1.88
N TRP A 54 3.44 -10.87 -2.77
CA TRP A 54 2.88 -9.60 -3.17
C TRP A 54 3.10 -9.38 -4.66
N GLN A 55 2.29 -8.51 -5.25
CA GLN A 55 2.49 -8.05 -6.63
C GLN A 55 2.19 -6.57 -6.75
N GLU A 56 2.74 -5.96 -7.79
CA GLU A 56 2.39 -4.63 -8.21
C GLU A 56 1.76 -4.65 -9.60
N VAL A 57 0.91 -3.67 -9.85
CA VAL A 57 0.33 -3.40 -11.16
C VAL A 57 0.33 -1.90 -11.39
N GLN A 58 0.52 -1.49 -12.64
CA GLN A 58 0.35 -0.09 -13.01
C GLN A 58 -1.09 0.33 -12.72
N ASP A 59 -1.29 1.47 -12.06
CA ASP A 59 -2.62 2.05 -11.94
C ASP A 59 -3.05 2.66 -13.26
N VAL A 60 -4.09 2.07 -13.86
CA VAL A 60 -4.70 2.46 -15.13
C VAL A 60 -6.08 3.09 -14.93
N TRP A 61 -6.48 3.34 -13.68
CA TRP A 61 -7.74 3.99 -13.37
C TRP A 61 -7.74 5.43 -13.88
N ASP A 62 -8.80 5.81 -14.58
CA ASP A 62 -9.00 7.15 -15.17
C ASP A 62 -9.41 8.23 -14.15
N GLY A 63 -9.52 7.86 -12.87
CA GLY A 63 -9.96 8.74 -11.79
C GLY A 63 -11.47 8.86 -11.63
N GLN A 64 -12.28 8.24 -12.50
CA GLN A 64 -13.74 8.43 -12.55
C GLN A 64 -14.51 7.10 -12.66
N SER A 65 -13.94 6.10 -13.32
CA SER A 65 -14.54 4.79 -13.55
C SER A 65 -14.93 4.15 -12.21
N PRO A 66 -16.15 3.60 -12.10
CA PRO A 66 -16.57 2.94 -10.88
C PRO A 66 -15.77 1.65 -10.68
N THR A 67 -15.81 1.11 -9.46
CA THR A 67 -15.30 -0.24 -9.22
C THR A 67 -16.20 -1.25 -9.93
N PRO A 68 -15.65 -2.13 -10.78
CA PRO A 68 -16.44 -3.20 -11.37
C PRO A 68 -17.00 -4.10 -10.27
N SER A 69 -18.32 -4.29 -10.28
CA SER A 69 -18.99 -5.02 -9.22
C SER A 69 -18.58 -6.49 -9.19
N ARG A 70 -18.35 -7.00 -7.98
CA ARG A 70 -18.16 -8.42 -7.68
C ARG A 70 -19.33 -9.01 -6.89
N GLY A 71 -20.48 -8.31 -6.89
CA GLY A 71 -21.66 -8.62 -6.08
C GLY A 71 -21.84 -7.66 -4.91
N ALA A 72 -22.70 -8.02 -3.96
CA ALA A 72 -22.88 -7.25 -2.74
C ALA A 72 -21.82 -7.65 -1.69
N PRO A 73 -21.22 -6.68 -0.96
CA PRO A 73 -20.30 -7.00 0.12
C PRO A 73 -21.02 -7.77 1.23
N PRO A 74 -20.39 -8.79 1.84
CA PRO A 74 -20.92 -9.44 3.03
C PRO A 74 -21.07 -8.45 4.21
N PRO A 75 -21.89 -8.77 5.23
CA PRO A 75 -22.07 -7.91 6.40
C PRO A 75 -20.75 -7.52 7.06
N GLY A 76 -20.55 -6.22 7.30
CA GLY A 76 -19.35 -5.68 7.93
C GLY A 76 -18.14 -5.50 7.00
N LEU A 77 -18.32 -5.77 5.70
CA LEU A 77 -17.30 -5.56 4.66
C LEU A 77 -17.79 -4.52 3.66
N LEU A 78 -16.87 -4.02 2.85
CA LEU A 78 -17.09 -2.93 1.91
C LEU A 78 -16.62 -3.34 0.51
N GLU A 79 -17.35 -2.86 -0.51
CA GLU A 79 -16.80 -2.76 -1.86
C GLU A 79 -15.72 -1.66 -1.85
N PRO A 80 -14.45 -1.98 -2.18
CA PRO A 80 -13.43 -0.96 -2.27
C PRO A 80 -13.74 0.02 -3.40
N ILE A 81 -13.27 1.26 -3.27
CA ILE A 81 -13.51 2.32 -4.24
C ILE A 81 -12.19 2.89 -4.79
N ARG A 82 -12.29 3.81 -5.78
CA ARG A 82 -11.16 4.51 -6.42
C ARG A 82 -10.18 3.54 -7.12
N GLY A 83 -8.95 3.96 -7.39
CA GLY A 83 -7.97 3.18 -8.16
C GLY A 83 -7.73 1.77 -7.62
N THR A 84 -7.57 1.60 -6.30
CA THR A 84 -7.42 0.25 -5.72
C THR A 84 -8.69 -0.59 -5.83
N GLY A 85 -9.88 0.04 -5.74
CA GLY A 85 -11.15 -0.63 -5.98
C GLY A 85 -11.33 -1.05 -7.43
N TYR A 86 -10.96 -0.18 -8.38
CA TYR A 86 -10.98 -0.50 -9.81
C TYR A 86 -10.09 -1.70 -10.13
N ILE A 87 -8.85 -1.73 -9.62
CA ILE A 87 -7.92 -2.86 -9.79
C ILE A 87 -8.48 -4.14 -9.16
N TRP A 88 -8.99 -4.05 -7.94
CA TRP A 88 -9.64 -5.17 -7.25
C TRP A 88 -10.83 -5.73 -8.04
N GLY A 89 -11.67 -4.87 -8.61
CA GLY A 89 -12.84 -5.27 -9.38
C GLY A 89 -12.48 -5.85 -10.75
N THR A 90 -11.41 -5.36 -11.39
CA THR A 90 -10.96 -5.81 -12.71
C THR A 90 -10.03 -7.04 -12.70
N ASN A 91 -9.32 -7.28 -11.60
CA ASN A 91 -8.27 -8.31 -11.55
C ASN A 91 -8.67 -9.47 -10.62
N ASP A 92 -8.93 -10.64 -11.20
CA ASP A 92 -9.35 -11.83 -10.46
C ASP A 92 -8.35 -12.26 -9.38
N THR A 93 -7.05 -12.11 -9.63
CA THR A 93 -6.03 -12.46 -8.64
C THR A 93 -6.13 -11.58 -7.40
N PHE A 94 -6.33 -10.26 -7.58
CA PHE A 94 -6.52 -9.36 -6.45
C PHE A 94 -7.81 -9.68 -5.68
N PHE A 95 -8.93 -9.89 -6.37
CA PHE A 95 -10.18 -10.27 -5.70
C PHE A 95 -10.04 -11.59 -4.91
N ASN A 96 -9.53 -12.63 -5.55
CA ASN A 96 -9.44 -13.97 -4.97
C ASN A 96 -8.48 -14.00 -3.77
N GLU A 97 -7.31 -13.38 -3.87
CA GLU A 97 -6.34 -13.34 -2.77
C GLU A 97 -6.79 -12.44 -1.62
N LEU A 98 -7.42 -11.28 -1.89
CA LEU A 98 -7.73 -10.29 -0.85
C LEU A 98 -9.10 -10.47 -0.20
N GLY A 99 -10.13 -10.84 -0.99
CA GLY A 99 -11.52 -10.74 -0.57
C GLY A 99 -12.01 -9.30 -0.53
N TRP A 100 -13.00 -9.00 0.31
CA TRP A 100 -13.60 -7.66 0.41
C TRP A 100 -12.78 -6.72 1.31
N ALA A 101 -13.00 -5.41 1.16
CA ALA A 101 -12.35 -4.43 2.02
C ALA A 101 -12.96 -4.46 3.43
N ARG A 102 -12.10 -4.29 4.45
CA ARG A 102 -12.53 -4.19 5.86
C ARG A 102 -12.77 -2.75 6.31
N ALA A 103 -12.23 -1.79 5.57
CA ALA A 103 -12.39 -0.36 5.83
C ALA A 103 -12.18 0.42 4.53
N GLU A 104 -12.62 1.69 4.55
CA GLU A 104 -12.38 2.61 3.44
C GLU A 104 -10.88 2.85 3.21
N GLN A 105 -10.54 3.15 1.96
CA GLN A 105 -9.20 3.57 1.58
C GLN A 105 -8.82 4.86 2.31
N LYS A 106 -7.63 4.89 2.90
CA LYS A 106 -7.06 6.08 3.56
C LYS A 106 -5.81 6.57 2.83
N GLY A 107 -5.76 7.87 2.56
CA GLY A 107 -4.58 8.55 2.04
C GLY A 107 -3.58 8.88 3.16
N PHE A 108 -2.28 8.72 2.91
CA PHE A 108 -1.26 9.04 3.90
C PHE A 108 0.07 9.40 3.25
N CYS A 109 0.92 10.06 4.04
CA CYS A 109 2.30 10.34 3.65
C CYS A 109 3.20 9.20 4.10
N ALA A 110 4.01 8.70 3.19
CA ALA A 110 4.88 7.56 3.42
C ALA A 110 6.34 7.94 3.20
N LEU A 111 7.20 7.69 4.18
CA LEU A 111 8.64 7.74 4.00
C LEU A 111 9.09 6.44 3.32
N VAL A 112 9.60 6.55 2.11
CA VAL A 112 9.98 5.42 1.26
C VAL A 112 11.49 5.38 1.07
N GLN A 113 12.06 4.18 1.10
CA GLN A 113 13.43 3.91 0.68
C GLN A 113 13.42 2.74 -0.31
N SER A 114 13.83 3.00 -1.54
CA SER A 114 14.01 1.98 -2.57
C SER A 114 15.38 1.32 -2.46
N PHE A 115 15.43 0.05 -2.86
CA PHE A 115 16.61 -0.80 -2.90
C PHE A 115 16.66 -1.59 -4.21
N GLU A 116 17.78 -2.26 -4.48
CA GLU A 116 17.97 -3.11 -5.65
C GLU A 116 16.92 -4.22 -5.77
N ARG A 117 16.39 -4.73 -4.65
CA ARG A 117 15.44 -5.85 -4.60
C ARG A 117 14.19 -5.54 -3.77
N GLY A 118 13.67 -4.33 -3.88
CA GLY A 118 12.39 -3.96 -3.27
C GLY A 118 12.43 -2.62 -2.56
N PHE A 119 11.53 -2.44 -1.58
CA PHE A 119 11.42 -1.18 -0.86
C PHE A 119 11.00 -1.35 0.59
N LEU A 120 11.35 -0.33 1.38
CA LEU A 120 10.84 -0.10 2.72
C LEU A 120 9.94 1.12 2.70
N LEU A 121 8.92 1.08 3.54
CA LEU A 121 8.03 2.20 3.77
C LEU A 121 7.73 2.33 5.26
N ARG A 122 7.60 3.57 5.72
CA ARG A 122 7.06 3.93 7.03
C ARG A 122 6.01 5.02 6.89
N SER A 123 4.91 4.90 7.62
CA SER A 123 3.91 5.96 7.71
C SER A 123 4.48 7.18 8.42
N SER A 124 4.39 8.34 7.77
CA SER A 124 4.96 9.60 8.24
C SER A 124 3.87 10.51 8.79
N THR A 125 4.16 11.17 9.91
CA THR A 125 3.26 12.12 10.58
C THR A 125 3.43 13.56 10.09
N VAL A 126 4.07 13.78 8.93
CA VAL A 126 4.16 15.13 8.34
C VAL A 126 2.78 15.74 8.07
N ALA A 127 2.70 17.07 8.17
CA ALA A 127 1.46 17.82 8.05
C ALA A 127 0.76 17.67 6.67
N SER A 128 1.54 17.52 5.60
CA SER A 128 1.04 17.13 4.28
C SER A 128 2.23 16.80 3.37
N CYS A 129 1.98 16.01 2.33
CA CYS A 129 2.92 15.74 1.24
C CYS A 129 2.22 15.71 -0.13
N LYS A 130 0.93 16.11 -0.18
CA LYS A 130 0.15 16.25 -1.40
C LYS A 130 -0.91 17.33 -1.19
N ASP A 131 -0.94 18.29 -2.10
CA ASP A 131 -1.73 19.52 -1.97
C ASP A 131 -3.20 19.23 -1.65
N GLY A 132 -3.67 19.78 -0.52
CA GLY A 132 -5.06 19.69 -0.08
C GLY A 132 -5.51 18.31 0.44
N LEU A 133 -4.65 17.28 0.44
CA LEU A 133 -5.02 15.96 0.91
C LEU A 133 -4.66 15.76 2.39
N PHE A 134 -5.61 15.23 3.15
CA PHE A 134 -5.46 14.94 4.57
C PHE A 134 -4.61 13.70 4.80
N ASN A 135 -3.47 13.84 5.46
CA ASN A 135 -2.63 12.70 5.82
C ASN A 135 -3.21 11.98 7.06
N HIS A 136 -3.85 10.82 6.85
CA HIS A 136 -4.43 10.04 7.92
C HIS A 136 -3.40 9.52 8.95
N ALA A 137 -2.11 9.44 8.59
CA ALA A 137 -1.06 9.03 9.52
C ALA A 137 -0.76 10.06 10.63
N GLN A 138 -1.20 11.31 10.50
CA GLN A 138 -1.05 12.31 11.56
C GLN A 138 -1.83 11.99 12.83
N GLY A 139 -3.00 11.37 12.68
CA GLY A 139 -3.95 11.17 13.78
C GLY A 139 -3.55 10.12 14.81
N GLY A 140 -2.34 9.55 14.73
CA GLY A 140 -1.81 8.54 15.65
C GLY A 140 -2.42 7.14 15.51
N ASN A 141 -3.70 7.05 15.10
CA ASN A 141 -4.47 5.81 14.98
C ASN A 141 -4.46 5.22 13.56
N PHE A 142 -3.49 5.61 12.72
CA PHE A 142 -3.34 5.00 11.40
C PHE A 142 -2.69 3.61 11.55
N PRO A 143 -3.34 2.53 11.09
CA PRO A 143 -2.90 1.18 11.45
C PRO A 143 -1.54 0.80 10.88
N LEU A 144 -1.24 1.16 9.63
CA LEU A 144 0.04 0.78 9.02
C LEU A 144 1.18 1.61 9.61
N ASP A 145 2.17 0.96 10.24
CA ASP A 145 3.39 1.62 10.71
C ASP A 145 4.51 1.49 9.69
N THR A 146 4.90 0.26 9.38
CA THR A 146 6.02 -0.05 8.48
C THR A 146 5.67 -1.17 7.53
N LEU A 147 6.30 -1.18 6.37
CA LEU A 147 6.19 -2.24 5.37
C LEU A 147 7.54 -2.50 4.72
N VAL A 148 7.83 -3.79 4.50
CA VAL A 148 8.96 -4.27 3.71
C VAL A 148 8.41 -5.15 2.59
N ALA A 149 8.76 -4.80 1.36
CA ALA A 149 8.44 -5.59 0.17
C ALA A 149 9.74 -6.05 -0.47
N VAL A 150 9.97 -7.36 -0.56
CA VAL A 150 11.16 -7.94 -1.19
C VAL A 150 10.78 -8.49 -2.56
N GLN A 151 11.42 -7.98 -3.62
CA GLN A 151 11.15 -8.40 -4.99
C GLN A 151 11.54 -9.87 -5.20
N GLY A 152 10.64 -10.66 -5.81
CA GLY A 152 10.83 -12.10 -5.95
C GLY A 152 10.78 -12.88 -4.63
N GLY A 153 10.44 -12.22 -3.52
CA GLY A 153 10.33 -12.80 -2.19
C GLY A 153 9.00 -12.43 -1.52
N GLY A 154 9.01 -12.42 -0.19
CA GLY A 154 7.83 -12.09 0.60
C GLY A 154 7.71 -10.61 0.95
N TRP A 155 6.68 -10.31 1.73
CA TRP A 155 6.49 -9.01 2.35
C TRP A 155 6.23 -9.16 3.85
N ARG A 156 6.41 -8.06 4.59
CA ARG A 156 6.04 -7.98 6.01
C ARG A 156 5.61 -6.56 6.34
N ALA A 157 4.65 -6.42 7.24
CA ALA A 157 4.23 -5.13 7.75
C ALA A 157 4.10 -5.17 9.27
N GLN A 158 4.31 -4.02 9.90
CA GLN A 158 3.96 -3.78 11.29
C GLN A 158 2.71 -2.91 11.32
N LEU A 159 1.68 -3.36 12.03
CA LEU A 159 0.48 -2.59 12.31
C LEU A 159 0.48 -2.12 13.77
N ARG A 160 -0.16 -0.98 14.06
CA ARG A 160 -0.35 -0.43 15.42
C ARG A 160 -1.72 -0.78 15.99
#